data_AF-A0A956CXX9-F1
#
_entry.id   AF-A0A956CXX9-F1
#
_cell.length_a   1.000
_cell.length_b   1.000
_cell.length_c   1.000
_cell.angle_alpha   90.00
_cell.angle_beta   90.00
_cell.angle_gamma   90.00
#
_symmetry.space_group_name_H-M   'P 1'
#
loop_
_entity.id
_entity.type
_entity.pdbx_description
1 polymer ?
#
loop_
_entity_poly.entity_id
_entity_poly.type
_entity_poly.pdbx_seq_one_letter_code
_entity_poly.pdbx_strand_id
1 'polypeptide(L)'
;MKEDQEMPQTVRAALDAFLTKNGFTTDAYTAPTVEIPMRFFTVRLPNTDGRKKVVPWHDLHHVATGYGTDLVGEAEIGAWELRAGCTTVAAWVYNLMAVATGLFLAPVRVTRAFRDAKGQTTLYRLALGYDEALALPV
;
A
#
# COMPACT_ATOMS: atom_id res chain seq x y z
N MET A 1 21.64 -25.22 22.58
CA MET A 1 20.52 -25.38 21.64
C MET A 1 19.41 -24.48 22.17
N LYS A 2 19.35 -23.22 21.71
CA LYS A 2 18.26 -22.32 22.07
C LYS A 2 17.18 -22.58 21.03
N GLU A 3 15.99 -22.92 21.49
CA GLU A 3 14.79 -22.96 20.66
C GLU A 3 14.62 -21.57 20.05
N ASP A 4 14.83 -21.47 18.74
CA ASP A 4 14.27 -20.39 17.93
C ASP A 4 12.75 -20.60 17.96
N GLN A 5 12.13 -20.03 18.97
CA GLN A 5 10.69 -19.87 19.02
C GLN A 5 10.33 -18.93 17.85
N GLU A 6 10.00 -19.51 16.71
CA GLU A 6 9.48 -18.79 15.54
C GLU A 6 8.20 -18.08 15.99
N MET A 7 8.34 -16.80 16.35
CA MET A 7 7.20 -15.95 16.71
C MET A 7 6.18 -16.04 15.58
N PRO A 8 4.89 -16.30 15.86
CA PRO A 8 3.88 -16.31 14.81
C PRO A 8 3.98 -14.98 14.06
N GLN A 9 4.15 -15.05 12.73
CA GLN A 9 4.27 -13.84 11.93
C GLN A 9 3.00 -13.02 12.15
N THR A 10 3.15 -11.79 12.60
CA THR A 10 2.05 -10.84 12.76
C THR A 10 2.05 -9.88 11.58
N VAL A 11 0.91 -9.26 11.31
CA VAL A 11 0.81 -8.24 10.26
C VAL A 11 1.82 -7.11 10.51
N ARG A 12 2.07 -6.77 11.78
CA ARG A 12 3.16 -5.84 12.15
C ARG A 12 4.52 -6.32 11.68
N ALA A 13 4.91 -7.56 11.99
CA ALA A 13 6.20 -8.09 11.58
C ALA A 13 6.34 -8.12 10.04
N ALA A 14 5.27 -8.46 9.33
CA ALA A 14 5.24 -8.44 7.88
C ALA A 14 5.34 -7.02 7.31
N LEU A 15 4.67 -6.03 7.91
CA LEU A 15 4.80 -4.62 7.56
C LEU A 15 6.21 -4.10 7.81
N ASP A 16 6.82 -4.38 8.97
CA ASP A 16 8.17 -3.94 9.30
C ASP A 16 9.21 -4.50 8.30
N ALA A 17 9.05 -5.78 7.92
CA ALA A 17 9.87 -6.40 6.89
C ALA A 17 9.67 -5.74 5.51
N PHE A 18 8.42 -5.42 5.15
CA PHE A 18 8.10 -4.71 3.91
C PHE A 18 8.72 -3.30 3.89
N LEU A 19 8.56 -2.52 4.95
CA LEU A 19 9.11 -1.17 5.04
C LEU A 19 10.64 -1.20 4.95
N THR A 20 11.28 -2.11 5.69
CA THR A 20 12.75 -2.28 5.68
C THR A 20 13.24 -2.64 4.28
N LYS A 21 12.58 -3.59 3.59
CA LYS A 21 12.95 -4.01 2.24
C LYS A 21 12.87 -2.88 1.21
N ASN A 22 11.94 -1.94 1.39
CA ASN A 22 11.72 -0.84 0.47
C ASN A 22 12.44 0.46 0.89
N GLY A 23 13.16 0.46 2.01
CA GLY A 23 13.79 1.67 2.54
C GLY A 23 12.80 2.71 3.06
N PHE A 24 11.61 2.26 3.46
CA PHE A 24 10.55 3.11 4.01
C PHE A 24 10.56 3.10 5.53
N THR A 25 9.91 4.11 6.12
CA THR A 25 9.77 4.27 7.57
C THR A 25 8.37 4.76 7.90
N THR A 26 7.79 4.31 9.00
CA THR A 26 6.47 4.79 9.47
C THR A 26 6.44 6.28 9.81
N ASP A 27 7.60 6.92 10.05
CA ASP A 27 7.72 8.38 10.20
C ASP A 27 7.15 9.15 8.99
N ALA A 28 7.23 8.56 7.79
CA ALA A 28 6.66 9.14 6.57
C ALA A 28 5.13 9.25 6.60
N TYR A 29 4.45 8.50 7.46
CA TYR A 29 3.00 8.57 7.61
C TYR A 29 2.55 9.89 8.25
N THR A 30 3.35 10.46 9.14
CA THR A 30 3.01 11.69 9.88
C THR A 30 3.78 12.92 9.39
N ALA A 31 4.86 12.71 8.63
CA ALA A 31 5.69 13.76 8.05
C ALA A 31 4.85 14.85 7.35
N PRO A 32 5.24 16.14 7.42
CA PRO A 32 4.48 17.25 6.85
C PRO A 32 4.52 17.28 5.31
N THR A 33 5.56 16.70 4.72
CA THR A 33 5.78 16.65 3.28
C THR A 33 6.13 15.25 2.84
N VAL A 34 5.69 14.87 1.64
CA VAL A 34 6.12 13.66 0.95
C VAL A 34 7.13 14.03 -0.13
N GLU A 35 8.18 13.22 -0.25
CA GLU A 35 9.16 13.31 -1.32
C GLU A 35 8.79 12.31 -2.43
N ILE A 36 8.61 12.81 -3.64
CA ILE A 36 8.38 11.98 -4.83
C ILE A 36 9.65 12.05 -5.67
N PRO A 37 10.51 11.02 -5.62
CA PRO A 37 11.72 10.99 -6.43
C PRO A 37 11.33 10.82 -7.91
N MET A 38 11.62 11.85 -8.71
CA MET A 38 11.60 11.75 -10.17
C MET A 38 13.02 11.42 -10.65
N ARG A 39 13.14 10.88 -11.87
CA ARG A 39 14.43 10.47 -12.44
C ARG A 39 15.52 11.55 -12.41
N PHE A 40 15.15 12.84 -12.46
CA PHE A 40 16.08 13.96 -12.55
C PHE A 40 15.98 14.98 -11.40
N PHE A 41 14.96 14.89 -10.55
CA PHE A 41 14.72 15.82 -9.43
C PHE A 41 13.74 15.20 -8.43
N THR A 42 13.70 15.70 -7.20
CA THR A 42 12.72 15.27 -6.19
C THR A 42 11.67 16.36 -6.01
N VAL A 43 10.40 16.00 -6.15
CA VAL A 43 9.29 16.93 -5.85
C VAL A 43 8.89 16.74 -4.39
N ARG A 44 8.86 17.83 -3.62
CA ARG A 44 8.28 17.84 -2.27
C ARG A 44 6.87 18.38 -2.33
N LEU A 45 5.90 17.56 -1.91
CA LEU A 45 4.50 17.95 -1.83
C LEU A 45 4.03 17.93 -0.37
N PRO A 46 3.04 18.75 0.00
CA PRO A 46 2.38 18.63 1.30
C PRO A 46 1.78 17.22 1.47
N ASN A 47 2.03 16.58 2.62
CA ASN A 47 1.39 15.32 2.98
C ASN A 47 0.00 15.63 3.52
N THR A 48 -1.02 15.52 2.66
CA THR A 48 -2.39 15.87 3.00
C THR A 48 -2.95 14.95 4.09
N ASP A 49 -3.88 15.45 4.90
CA ASP A 49 -4.51 14.64 5.96
C ASP A 49 -5.19 13.38 5.40
N GLY A 50 -5.73 13.46 4.18
CA GLY A 50 -6.27 12.30 3.48
C GLY A 50 -5.19 11.24 3.20
N ARG A 51 -4.00 11.65 2.75
CA ARG A 51 -2.88 10.74 2.49
C ARG A 51 -2.38 10.11 3.79
N LYS A 52 -2.19 10.91 4.85
CA LYS A 52 -1.74 10.42 6.16
C LYS A 52 -2.63 9.32 6.72
N LYS A 53 -3.94 9.38 6.46
CA LYS A 53 -4.92 8.38 6.89
C LYS A 53 -4.93 7.13 6.00
N VAL A 54 -4.60 7.25 4.72
CA VAL A 54 -4.73 6.16 3.74
C VAL A 54 -3.45 5.34 3.61
N VAL A 55 -2.28 5.99 3.59
CA VAL A 55 -0.99 5.32 3.37
C VAL A 55 -0.71 4.17 4.33
N PRO A 56 -0.98 4.25 5.65
CA PRO A 56 -0.71 3.13 6.54
C PRO A 56 -1.47 1.85 6.16
N TRP A 57 -2.69 1.98 5.65
CA TRP A 57 -3.52 0.87 5.18
C TRP A 57 -3.14 0.40 3.78
N HIS A 58 -2.74 1.33 2.92
CA HIS A 58 -2.22 1.04 1.59
C HIS A 58 -0.97 0.14 1.66
N ASP A 59 -0.03 0.45 2.56
CA ASP A 59 1.17 -0.36 2.76
C ASP A 59 0.81 -1.77 3.28
N LEU A 60 -0.25 -1.91 4.10
CA LEU A 60 -0.77 -3.23 4.47
C LEU A 60 -1.37 -4.00 3.29
N HIS A 61 -1.97 -3.31 2.31
CA HIS A 61 -2.43 -3.94 1.09
C HIS A 61 -1.26 -4.44 0.24
N HIS A 62 -0.12 -3.75 0.21
CA HIS A 62 1.09 -4.27 -0.45
C HIS A 62 1.56 -5.57 0.22
N VAL A 63 1.58 -5.60 1.55
CA VAL A 63 1.91 -6.81 2.33
C VAL A 63 0.95 -7.96 1.98
N ALA A 64 -0.36 -7.69 1.94
CA ALA A 64 -1.38 -8.72 1.71
C ALA A 64 -1.41 -9.24 0.26
N THR A 65 -1.09 -8.40 -0.72
CA THR A 65 -1.20 -8.75 -2.16
C THR A 65 0.12 -9.14 -2.80
N GLY A 66 1.25 -8.69 -2.24
CA GLY A 66 2.59 -8.91 -2.79
C GLY A 66 2.95 -8.01 -3.97
N TYR A 67 2.10 -7.05 -4.36
CA TYR A 67 2.46 -6.07 -5.39
C TYR A 67 3.62 -5.18 -4.94
N GLY A 68 4.55 -4.90 -5.85
CA GLY A 68 5.73 -4.07 -5.56
C GLY A 68 5.41 -2.59 -5.39
N THR A 69 6.44 -1.81 -5.08
CA THR A 69 6.40 -0.34 -4.85
C THR A 69 6.98 0.46 -6.02
N ASP A 70 7.27 -0.21 -7.15
CA ASP A 70 7.64 0.45 -8.39
C ASP A 70 6.39 1.02 -9.10
N LEU A 71 6.58 1.83 -10.14
CA LEU A 71 5.45 2.44 -10.87
C LEU A 71 4.42 1.43 -11.39
N VAL A 72 4.82 0.19 -11.66
CA VAL A 72 3.91 -0.86 -12.13
C VAL A 72 3.19 -1.51 -10.95
N GLY A 73 3.90 -1.80 -9.86
CA GLY A 73 3.34 -2.35 -8.63
C GLY A 73 2.33 -1.42 -7.96
N GLU A 74 2.63 -0.12 -7.90
CA GLU A 74 1.71 0.94 -7.47
C GLU A 74 0.42 0.96 -8.32
N ALA A 75 0.55 0.71 -9.62
CA ALA A 75 -0.61 0.62 -10.50
C ALA A 75 -1.40 -0.69 -10.34
N GLU A 76 -0.73 -1.81 -10.07
CA GLU A 76 -1.37 -3.09 -9.78
C GLU A 76 -2.19 -3.01 -8.48
N ILE A 77 -1.58 -2.51 -7.41
CA ILE A 77 -2.29 -2.33 -6.14
C ILE A 77 -3.39 -1.29 -6.26
N GLY A 78 -3.16 -0.20 -7.00
CA GLY A 78 -4.18 0.81 -7.24
C GLY A 78 -5.38 0.22 -7.98
N ALA A 79 -5.15 -0.63 -8.98
CA ALA A 79 -6.22 -1.33 -9.69
C ALA A 79 -6.98 -2.31 -8.77
N TRP A 80 -6.25 -3.02 -7.92
CA TRP A 80 -6.84 -3.91 -6.92
C TRP A 80 -7.71 -3.12 -5.93
N GLU A 81 -7.22 -2.00 -5.37
CA GLU A 81 -7.95 -1.16 -4.42
C GLU A 81 -9.18 -0.49 -5.03
N LEU A 82 -9.11 -0.06 -6.30
CA LEU A 82 -10.29 0.48 -7.01
C LEU A 82 -11.39 -0.57 -7.16
N ARG A 83 -11.02 -1.84 -7.33
CA ARG A 83 -11.99 -2.95 -7.47
C ARG A 83 -12.49 -3.46 -6.13
N ALA A 84 -11.59 -3.76 -5.21
CA ALA A 84 -11.89 -4.29 -3.88
C ALA A 84 -12.53 -3.22 -2.97
N GLY A 85 -12.26 -1.95 -3.25
CA GLY A 85 -13.04 -0.82 -2.80
C GLY A 85 -12.28 0.27 -2.05
N CYS A 86 -12.39 1.51 -2.51
CA CYS A 86 -11.90 2.68 -1.80
C CYS A 86 -13.00 3.34 -0.96
N THR A 87 -12.65 3.94 0.19
CA THR A 87 -13.61 4.64 1.08
C THR A 87 -13.38 6.14 1.20
N THR A 88 -12.22 6.65 0.76
CA THR A 88 -11.88 8.08 0.85
C THR A 88 -11.56 8.65 -0.52
N VAL A 89 -11.80 9.96 -0.69
CA VAL A 89 -11.45 10.68 -1.94
C VAL A 89 -9.96 10.57 -2.23
N ALA A 90 -9.12 10.63 -1.19
CA ALA A 90 -7.68 10.45 -1.33
C ALA A 90 -7.33 9.08 -1.95
N ALA A 91 -7.87 7.98 -1.42
CA ALA A 91 -7.65 6.65 -1.96
C ALA A 91 -8.07 6.55 -3.44
N TRP A 92 -9.25 7.07 -3.79
CA TRP A 92 -9.69 7.12 -5.19
C TRP A 92 -8.72 7.89 -6.10
N VAL A 93 -8.31 9.10 -5.69
CA VAL A 93 -7.45 9.96 -6.50
C VAL A 93 -6.06 9.35 -6.70
N TYR A 94 -5.40 8.89 -5.63
CA TYR A 94 -4.06 8.29 -5.74
C TYR A 94 -4.08 7.02 -6.60
N ASN A 95 -5.05 6.14 -6.38
CA ASN A 95 -5.15 4.91 -7.16
C ASN A 95 -5.46 5.17 -8.64
N LEU A 96 -6.31 6.15 -8.97
CA LEU A 96 -6.58 6.51 -10.36
C LEU A 96 -5.33 7.07 -11.07
N MET A 97 -4.52 7.88 -10.39
CA MET A 97 -3.26 8.39 -10.94
C MET A 97 -2.23 7.27 -11.18
N ALA A 98 -2.09 6.35 -10.21
CA ALA A 98 -1.21 5.19 -10.34
C ALA A 98 -1.66 4.27 -11.49
N VAL A 99 -2.96 3.92 -11.54
CA VAL A 99 -3.53 3.09 -12.59
C VAL A 99 -3.42 3.73 -13.97
N ALA A 100 -3.66 5.04 -14.09
CA ALA A 100 -3.46 5.75 -15.34
C ALA A 100 -2.01 5.57 -15.84
N THR A 101 -1.03 5.78 -14.95
CA THR A 101 0.40 5.58 -15.26
C THR A 101 0.70 4.13 -15.66
N GLY A 102 0.21 3.16 -14.90
CA GLY A 102 0.47 1.74 -15.18
C GLY A 102 -0.25 1.19 -16.41
N LEU A 103 -1.39 1.76 -16.82
CA LEU A 103 -2.04 1.38 -18.08
C LEU A 103 -1.18 1.77 -19.30
N PHE A 104 -0.35 2.81 -19.20
CA PHE A 104 0.64 3.13 -20.23
C PHE A 104 1.87 2.21 -20.17
N LEU A 105 2.34 1.83 -18.98
CA LEU A 105 3.59 1.07 -18.80
C LEU A 105 3.42 -0.45 -18.90
N ALA A 106 2.35 -0.99 -18.31
CA ALA A 106 2.12 -2.43 -18.17
C ALA A 106 0.62 -2.78 -18.15
N PRO A 107 -0.16 -2.49 -19.22
CA PRO A 107 -1.62 -2.60 -19.22
C PRO A 107 -2.15 -4.01 -18.89
N VAL A 108 -1.45 -5.06 -19.32
CA VAL A 108 -1.85 -6.45 -19.05
C VAL A 108 -1.76 -6.78 -17.56
N ARG A 109 -0.74 -6.27 -16.87
CA ARG A 109 -0.54 -6.50 -15.43
C ARG A 109 -1.61 -5.77 -14.62
N VAL A 110 -1.83 -4.49 -14.91
CA VAL A 110 -2.86 -3.66 -14.26
C VAL A 110 -4.27 -4.23 -14.47
N THR A 111 -4.59 -4.66 -15.68
CA THR A 111 -5.91 -5.27 -15.97
C THR A 111 -6.09 -6.64 -15.32
N ARG A 112 -5.02 -7.43 -15.16
CA ARG A 112 -5.07 -8.68 -14.38
C ARG A 112 -5.30 -8.40 -12.90
N ALA A 113 -4.54 -7.49 -12.30
CA ALA A 113 -4.71 -7.10 -10.90
C ALA A 113 -6.15 -6.64 -10.59
N PHE A 114 -6.73 -5.82 -11.48
CA PHE A 114 -8.15 -5.43 -11.36
C PHE A 114 -9.12 -6.61 -11.41
N ARG A 115 -8.86 -7.60 -12.28
CA ARG A 115 -9.73 -8.77 -12.43
C ARG A 115 -9.61 -9.72 -11.25
N ASP A 116 -8.38 -9.93 -10.76
CA ASP A 116 -8.08 -10.84 -9.65
C ASP A 116 -8.66 -10.33 -8.33
N ALA A 117 -8.81 -9.01 -8.19
CA ALA A 117 -9.50 -8.36 -7.07
C ALA A 117 -11.01 -8.64 -7.00
N LYS A 118 -11.61 -9.34 -7.97
CA LYS A 118 -13.05 -9.64 -7.97
C LYS A 118 -13.43 -10.47 -6.75
N GLY A 119 -14.35 -9.94 -5.94
CA GLY A 119 -14.85 -10.62 -4.73
C GLY A 119 -13.95 -10.43 -3.50
N GLN A 120 -12.86 -9.68 -3.64
CA GLN A 120 -12.01 -9.27 -2.51
C GLN A 120 -12.50 -7.95 -1.91
N THR A 121 -12.02 -7.64 -0.72
CA THR A 121 -12.36 -6.43 0.04
C THR A 121 -11.08 -5.82 0.61
N THR A 122 -10.96 -4.50 0.51
CA THR A 122 -9.88 -3.74 1.15
C THR A 122 -10.07 -3.65 2.66
N LEU A 123 -8.97 -3.51 3.39
CA LEU A 123 -8.99 -3.21 4.82
C LEU A 123 -9.70 -1.89 5.12
N TYR A 124 -9.73 -0.94 4.17
CA TYR A 124 -10.49 0.31 4.29
C TYR A 124 -11.97 0.13 4.62
N ARG A 125 -12.56 -1.00 4.21
CA ARG A 125 -13.98 -1.32 4.38
C ARG A 125 -14.24 -2.20 5.60
N LEU A 126 -13.18 -2.71 6.24
CA LEU A 126 -13.31 -3.43 7.49
C LEU A 126 -13.41 -2.43 8.63
N ALA A 127 -14.32 -2.66 9.56
CA ALA A 127 -14.44 -1.85 10.78
C ALA A 127 -13.36 -2.25 11.79
N LEU A 128 -12.09 -2.22 11.36
CA LEU A 128 -10.92 -2.67 12.12
C LEU A 128 -10.05 -1.47 12.49
N GLY A 129 -9.59 -1.41 13.74
CA GLY A 129 -8.57 -0.45 14.15
C GLY A 129 -7.22 -0.78 13.50
N TYR A 130 -6.38 0.24 13.24
CA TYR A 130 -5.06 -0.01 12.63
C TYR A 130 -4.18 -0.89 13.53
N ASP A 131 -4.14 -0.61 14.84
CA ASP A 131 -3.39 -1.43 15.78
C ASP A 131 -3.94 -2.86 15.93
N GLU A 132 -5.26 -3.03 15.80
CA GLU A 132 -5.90 -4.35 15.78
C GLU A 132 -5.47 -5.13 14.54
N ALA A 133 -5.44 -4.47 13.37
CA ALA A 133 -4.96 -5.07 12.14
C ALA A 133 -3.51 -5.53 12.26
N LEU A 134 -2.65 -4.71 12.87
CA LEU A 134 -1.24 -5.03 13.08
C LEU A 134 -1.01 -6.21 14.03
N ALA A 135 -1.96 -6.47 14.95
CA ALA A 135 -1.88 -7.58 15.89
C ALA A 135 -2.37 -8.92 15.33
N LEU A 136 -3.00 -8.93 14.15
CA LEU A 136 -3.47 -10.17 13.52
C LEU A 136 -2.29 -11.09 13.13
N PRO A 137 -2.47 -12.42 13.22
CA PRO A 137 -1.52 -13.38 12.66
C PRO A 137 -1.60 -13.37 11.12
N VAL A 138 -0.48 -13.69 10.46
CA VAL A 138 -0.35 -13.84 9.00
C VAL A 138 -0.07 -15.30 8.63
#